data_AF-A0A920BPR4-F1
#
_entry.id   AF-A0A920BPR4-F1
#
_cell.length_a   1.000
_cell.length_b   1.000
_cell.length_c   1.000
_cell.angle_alpha   90.00
_cell.angle_beta   90.00
_cell.angle_gamma   90.00
#
_symmetry.space_group_name_H-M   'P 1'
#
loop_
_entity.id
_entity.type
_entity.pdbx_description
1 polymer ?
#
loop_
_entity_poly.entity_id
_entity_poly.type
_entity_poly.pdbx_seq_one_letter_code
_entity_poly.pdbx_strand_id
1 'polypeptide(L)'
;MGGIDLMFYVAGYGVLSTYWETDPDVWTDVYRVNVLGANLAASAALDHMDRDGICAFMSSRTVGDANALFGSYSASKAALDQCIRTWRVEHPDRRFIASPWAIHSRRIANQMGVELLGERWRRGRAKRFLQL
;
A
#
# COMPACT_ATOMS: atom_id res chain seq x y z
N MET A 1 -0.58 17.03 -28.56
CA MET A 1 0.30 16.26 -27.65
C MET A 1 0.88 17.29 -26.69
N GLY A 2 0.48 17.27 -25.42
CA GLY A 2 0.96 18.32 -24.51
C GLY A 2 0.81 18.00 -23.02
N GLY A 3 -0.18 17.18 -22.63
CA GLY A 3 -0.36 16.77 -21.25
C GLY A 3 0.03 15.32 -20.98
N ILE A 4 0.10 14.97 -19.71
CA ILE A 4 0.30 13.61 -19.22
C ILE A 4 -1.00 12.81 -19.38
N ASP A 5 -0.95 11.68 -20.10
CA ASP A 5 -2.07 10.76 -20.26
C ASP A 5 -2.26 9.82 -19.06
N LEU A 6 -1.18 9.49 -18.35
CA LEU A 6 -1.21 8.56 -17.23
C LEU A 6 -0.13 8.90 -16.19
N MET A 7 -0.58 9.13 -14.97
CA MET A 7 0.25 9.00 -13.77
C MET A 7 -0.07 7.67 -13.12
N PHE A 8 0.94 6.82 -12.91
CA PHE A 8 0.76 5.58 -12.15
C PHE A 8 1.71 5.52 -10.96
N TYR A 9 1.18 5.71 -9.75
CA TYR A 9 1.96 5.58 -8.54
C TYR A 9 2.11 4.11 -8.12
N VAL A 10 3.29 3.57 -8.38
CA VAL A 10 3.65 2.15 -8.13
C VAL A 10 4.47 1.98 -6.85
N ALA A 11 5.09 3.05 -6.35
CA ALA A 11 5.95 2.97 -5.18
C ALA A 11 5.16 2.48 -3.94
N GLY A 12 5.77 1.55 -3.22
CA GLY A 12 5.18 0.95 -2.04
C GLY A 12 6.27 0.44 -1.10
N TYR A 13 6.10 0.71 0.19
CA TYR A 13 6.98 0.25 1.25
C TYR A 13 6.18 -0.47 2.33
N GLY A 14 6.72 -1.56 2.85
CA GLY A 14 6.09 -2.36 3.90
C GLY A 14 7.12 -3.25 4.57
N VAL A 15 6.94 -3.46 5.88
CA VAL A 15 7.79 -4.32 6.70
C VAL A 15 6.91 -5.35 7.38
N LEU A 16 7.36 -6.61 7.41
CA LEU A 16 6.69 -7.67 8.14
C LEU A 16 6.98 -7.56 9.63
N SER A 17 5.99 -7.10 10.39
CA SER A 17 6.12 -6.92 11.83
C SER A 17 4.77 -7.02 12.54
N THR A 18 4.78 -7.59 13.75
CA THR A 18 3.61 -7.50 14.64
C THR A 18 3.45 -6.06 15.12
N TYR A 19 2.24 -5.64 15.49
CA TYR A 19 2.02 -4.26 15.90
C TYR A 19 2.85 -3.80 17.10
N TRP A 20 3.13 -4.69 18.06
CA TRP A 20 3.89 -4.33 19.25
C TRP A 20 5.40 -4.26 19.00
N GLU A 21 5.89 -4.91 17.94
CA GLU A 21 7.31 -4.89 17.53
C GLU A 21 7.61 -3.84 16.46
N THR A 22 6.59 -3.24 15.85
CA THR A 22 6.79 -2.26 14.78
C THR A 22 7.28 -0.94 15.35
N ASP A 23 8.52 -0.59 14.99
CA ASP A 23 9.14 0.68 15.32
C ASP A 23 8.29 1.88 14.80
N PRO A 24 8.12 2.96 15.59
CA PRO A 24 7.47 4.19 15.14
C PRO A 24 8.02 4.77 13.83
N ASP A 25 9.32 4.64 13.56
CA ASP A 25 9.94 5.12 12.33
C ASP A 25 9.45 4.31 11.11
N VAL A 26 9.26 3.00 11.28
CA VAL A 26 8.66 2.15 10.23
C VAL A 26 7.24 2.59 9.91
N TRP A 27 6.43 2.95 10.90
CA TRP A 27 5.11 3.51 10.66
C TRP A 27 5.17 4.80 9.84
N THR A 28 6.06 5.70 10.24
CA THR A 28 6.26 6.99 9.58
C THR A 28 6.69 6.79 8.13
N ASP A 29 7.68 5.94 7.87
CA ASP A 29 8.20 5.66 6.52
C ASP A 29 7.15 5.03 5.61
N VAL A 30 6.38 4.07 6.14
CA VAL A 30 5.29 3.42 5.39
C VAL A 30 4.24 4.44 4.96
N TYR A 31 3.82 5.36 5.84
CA TYR A 31 2.87 6.41 5.47
C TYR A 31 3.48 7.46 4.55
N ARG A 32 4.74 7.83 4.78
CA ARG A 32 5.48 8.78 3.95
C ARG A 32 5.52 8.31 2.49
N VAL A 33 5.82 7.03 2.25
CA VAL A 33 5.88 6.47 0.90
C VAL A 33 4.48 6.16 0.35
N ASN A 34 3.66 5.42 1.09
CA ASN A 34 2.44 4.85 0.51
C ASN A 34 1.29 5.86 0.41
N VAL A 35 1.27 6.87 1.28
CA VAL A 35 0.18 7.82 1.38
C VAL A 35 0.64 9.21 0.95
N LEU A 36 1.63 9.78 1.65
CA LEU A 36 2.07 11.15 1.35
C LEU A 36 2.67 11.25 -0.06
N GLY A 37 3.61 10.36 -0.41
CA GLY A 37 4.24 10.35 -1.73
C GLY A 37 3.23 10.17 -2.88
N ALA A 38 2.22 9.32 -2.69
CA ALA A 38 1.15 9.13 -3.67
C ALA A 38 0.34 10.40 -3.91
N ASN A 39 -0.07 11.08 -2.83
CA ASN A 39 -0.85 12.31 -2.92
C ASN A 39 -0.04 13.47 -3.51
N LEU A 40 1.23 13.60 -3.13
CA LEU A 40 2.12 14.63 -3.69
C LEU A 40 2.35 14.40 -5.18
N ALA A 41 2.61 13.16 -5.59
CA ALA A 41 2.79 12.83 -7.00
C ALA A 41 1.50 13.08 -7.81
N ALA A 42 0.33 12.77 -7.26
CA ALA A 42 -0.95 13.05 -7.91
C ALA A 42 -1.18 14.55 -8.06
N SER A 43 -0.97 15.32 -6.98
CA SER A 43 -1.08 16.79 -7.00
C SER A 43 -0.17 17.40 -8.05
N ALA A 44 1.10 16.98 -8.11
CA ALA A 44 2.06 17.49 -9.09
C ALA A 44 1.72 17.09 -10.54
N ALA A 45 1.12 15.91 -10.74
CA ALA A 45 0.75 15.45 -12.08
C ALA A 45 -0.49 16.19 -12.61
N LEU A 46 -1.48 16.49 -11.76
CA LEU A 46 -2.77 17.04 -12.18
C LEU A 46 -2.66 18.35 -12.98
N ASP A 47 -1.72 19.22 -12.61
CA ASP A 47 -1.48 20.51 -13.30
C ASP A 47 -0.97 20.34 -14.73
N HIS A 48 -0.39 19.18 -15.03
CA HIS A 48 0.22 18.86 -16.32
C HIS A 48 -0.53 17.74 -17.06
N MET A 49 -1.62 17.23 -16.49
CA MET A 49 -2.40 16.15 -17.08
C MET A 49 -3.44 16.66 -18.06
N ASP A 50 -3.51 15.95 -19.20
CA ASP A 50 -4.60 16.16 -20.15
C ASP A 50 -5.95 15.94 -19.45
N ARG A 51 -7.00 16.56 -19.99
CA ARG A 51 -8.36 16.46 -19.41
C ARG A 51 -8.79 15.00 -19.28
N ASP A 52 -8.37 14.19 -20.25
CA ASP A 52 -8.62 12.76 -20.34
C ASP A 52 -7.51 11.88 -19.70
N GLY A 53 -6.57 12.47 -18.98
CA GLY A 53 -5.55 11.74 -18.27
C GLY A 53 -6.11 10.92 -17.08
N ILE A 54 -5.37 9.87 -16.70
CA ILE A 54 -5.72 8.99 -15.58
C ILE A 54 -4.66 9.07 -14.47
N CYS A 55 -5.10 9.23 -13.22
CA CYS A 55 -4.28 9.03 -12.03
C CYS A 55 -4.55 7.63 -11.46
N ALA A 56 -3.68 6.68 -11.76
CA ALA A 56 -3.73 5.34 -11.22
C ALA A 56 -2.85 5.22 -9.97
N PHE A 57 -3.33 4.50 -8.99
CA PHE A 57 -2.59 4.20 -7.77
C PHE A 57 -2.58 2.72 -7.54
N MET A 58 -1.43 2.27 -7.11
CA MET A 58 -1.21 0.91 -6.74
C MET A 58 -1.70 0.67 -5.31
N SER A 59 -2.96 0.25 -5.23
CA SER A 59 -3.59 -0.14 -3.98
C SER A 59 -3.46 -1.64 -3.73
N SER A 60 -4.10 -2.15 -2.69
CA SER A 60 -4.07 -3.55 -2.29
C SER A 60 -5.48 -4.07 -2.02
N ARG A 61 -5.77 -5.29 -2.47
CA ARG A 61 -6.99 -6.02 -2.04
C ARG A 61 -6.95 -6.43 -0.56
N THR A 62 -5.81 -6.28 0.12
CA THR A 62 -5.70 -6.56 1.56
C THR A 62 -6.37 -5.50 2.43
N VAL A 63 -6.94 -4.45 1.84
CA VAL A 63 -7.84 -3.51 2.53
C VAL A 63 -9.14 -4.26 2.86
N GLY A 64 -9.16 -4.91 4.02
CA GLY A 64 -10.24 -5.79 4.49
C GLY A 64 -9.74 -7.09 5.10
N ASP A 65 -8.54 -7.54 4.71
CA ASP A 65 -7.93 -8.75 5.24
C ASP A 65 -6.97 -8.40 6.37
N ALA A 66 -7.28 -8.85 7.59
CA ALA A 66 -6.43 -8.69 8.78
C ALA A 66 -5.20 -9.60 8.74
N ASN A 67 -4.39 -9.47 7.69
CA ASN A 67 -3.18 -10.26 7.47
C ASN A 67 -2.17 -9.95 8.57
N ALA A 68 -1.90 -10.95 9.42
CA ALA A 68 -0.88 -10.84 10.44
C ALA A 68 0.47 -10.44 9.83
N LEU A 69 1.22 -9.64 10.58
CA LEU A 69 2.52 -9.06 10.19
C LEU A 69 2.49 -7.99 9.08
N PHE A 70 1.35 -7.74 8.44
CA PHE A 70 1.20 -6.71 7.40
C PHE A 70 0.50 -5.44 7.92
N GLY A 71 0.44 -5.25 9.23
CA GLY A 71 -0.41 -4.26 9.85
C GLY A 71 -0.19 -2.82 9.37
N SER A 72 1.05 -2.32 9.45
CA SER A 72 1.39 -0.94 9.03
C SER A 72 1.18 -0.73 7.53
N TYR A 73 1.59 -1.71 6.71
CA TYR A 73 1.37 -1.69 5.27
C TYR A 73 -0.12 -1.66 4.90
N SER A 74 -0.92 -2.60 5.42
CA SER A 74 -2.36 -2.68 5.14
C SER A 74 -3.10 -1.43 5.61
N ALA A 75 -2.75 -0.89 6.79
CA ALA A 75 -3.30 0.38 7.27
C ALA A 75 -2.98 1.54 6.32
N SER A 76 -1.75 1.65 5.83
CA SER A 76 -1.37 2.70 4.87
C SER A 76 -2.08 2.56 3.51
N LYS A 77 -2.34 1.33 3.04
CA LYS A 77 -3.10 1.11 1.80
C LYS A 77 -4.58 1.42 1.98
N ALA A 78 -5.15 1.16 3.15
CA ALA A 78 -6.51 1.60 3.48
C ALA A 78 -6.61 3.14 3.54
N ALA A 79 -5.60 3.81 4.09
CA ALA A 79 -5.51 5.26 4.08
C ALA A 79 -5.40 5.82 2.65
N LEU A 80 -4.53 5.23 1.81
CA LEU A 80 -4.43 5.59 0.39
C LEU A 80 -5.78 5.41 -0.34
N ASP A 81 -6.50 4.32 -0.09
CA ASP A 81 -7.83 4.10 -0.68
C ASP A 81 -8.83 5.19 -0.29
N GLN A 82 -8.79 5.66 0.96
CA GLN A 82 -9.60 6.80 1.37
C GLN A 82 -9.17 8.08 0.65
N CYS A 83 -7.87 8.36 0.53
CA CYS A 83 -7.40 9.51 -0.24
C CYS A 83 -7.89 9.47 -1.71
N ILE A 84 -7.83 8.31 -2.36
CA ILE A 84 -8.31 8.14 -3.75
C ILE A 84 -9.81 8.43 -3.84
N ARG A 85 -10.61 7.99 -2.86
CA ARG A 85 -12.04 8.35 -2.81
C ARG A 85 -12.23 9.85 -2.66
N THR A 86 -11.46 10.50 -1.80
CA THR A 86 -11.51 11.96 -1.64
C THR A 86 -11.13 12.69 -2.92
N TRP A 87 -10.06 12.30 -3.61
CA TRP A 87 -9.67 12.87 -4.90
C TRP A 87 -10.80 12.83 -5.93
N ARG A 88 -11.54 11.71 -6.02
CA ARG A 88 -12.70 11.58 -6.92
C ARG A 88 -13.85 12.52 -6.56
N VAL A 89 -14.06 12.78 -5.28
CA VAL A 89 -15.10 13.69 -4.81
C VAL A 89 -14.72 15.15 -5.10
N GLU A 90 -13.45 15.50 -4.87
CA GLU A 90 -12.93 16.86 -5.10
C GLU A 90 -12.79 17.20 -6.59
N HIS A 91 -12.52 16.20 -7.43
CA HIS A 91 -12.26 16.37 -8.86
C HIS A 91 -13.12 15.40 -9.68
N PRO A 92 -14.46 15.60 -9.72
CA PRO A 92 -15.39 14.69 -10.37
C PRO A 92 -15.23 14.62 -11.90
N ASP A 93 -14.55 15.60 -12.50
CA ASP A 93 -14.21 15.66 -13.92
C ASP A 93 -12.88 14.97 -14.27
N ARG A 94 -12.15 14.45 -13.26
CA ARG A 94 -10.87 13.75 -13.42
C ARG A 94 -10.99 12.27 -13.04
N ARG A 95 -10.10 11.45 -13.59
CA ARG A 95 -10.14 9.98 -13.42
C ARG A 95 -9.08 9.49 -12.44
N PHE A 96 -9.51 9.01 -11.28
CA PHE A 96 -8.63 8.35 -10.30
C PHE A 96 -8.97 6.86 -10.17
N ILE A 97 -7.98 5.98 -10.24
CA ILE A 97 -8.17 4.52 -10.23
C ILE A 97 -7.33 3.91 -9.11
N ALA A 98 -7.97 3.06 -8.28
CA ALA A 98 -7.26 2.18 -7.36
C ALA A 98 -7.10 0.82 -8.04
N SER A 99 -5.86 0.43 -8.34
CA SER A 99 -5.54 -0.85 -8.95
C SER A 99 -4.96 -1.80 -7.89
N PRO A 100 -5.66 -2.88 -7.51
CA PRO A 100 -5.10 -3.84 -6.58
C PRO A 100 -4.07 -4.74 -7.26
N TRP A 101 -2.85 -4.78 -6.70
CA TRP A 101 -1.69 -5.60 -7.09
C TRP A 101 -1.92 -7.10 -7.38
N ALA A 102 -3.05 -7.66 -6.95
CA ALA A 102 -3.25 -9.10 -6.81
C ALA A 102 -3.37 -9.90 -8.13
N ILE A 103 -3.08 -9.28 -9.27
CA ILE A 103 -3.00 -9.95 -10.58
C ILE A 103 -1.59 -10.55 -10.81
N HIS A 104 -0.55 -10.18 -10.02
CA HIS A 104 0.85 -10.64 -10.21
C HIS A 104 1.54 -11.22 -8.95
N SER A 105 0.76 -11.66 -7.96
CA SER A 105 1.18 -11.90 -6.56
C SER A 105 2.34 -12.89 -6.30
N ARG A 106 2.64 -13.84 -7.19
CA ARG A 106 3.65 -14.89 -6.91
C ARG A 106 5.08 -14.38 -6.80
N ARG A 107 5.44 -13.29 -7.50
CA ARG A 107 6.84 -12.79 -7.55
C ARG A 107 7.21 -11.89 -6.36
N ILE A 108 6.25 -11.17 -5.80
CA ILE A 108 6.47 -10.24 -4.68
C ILE A 108 6.45 -10.97 -3.34
N ALA A 109 5.63 -12.03 -3.18
CA ALA A 109 5.65 -12.87 -1.99
C ALA A 109 7.06 -13.42 -1.67
N ASN A 110 7.83 -13.75 -2.71
CA ASN A 110 9.21 -14.22 -2.58
C ASN A 110 10.18 -13.09 -2.16
N GLN A 111 9.94 -11.84 -2.58
CA GLN A 111 10.76 -10.68 -2.18
C GLN A 111 10.43 -10.18 -0.77
N MET A 112 9.18 -10.37 -0.32
CA MET A 112 8.74 -9.99 1.03
C MET A 112 9.11 -11.02 2.10
N GLY A 113 9.73 -12.15 1.75
CA GLY A 113 10.13 -13.17 2.71
C GLY A 113 8.96 -13.92 3.35
N VAL A 114 7.89 -14.20 2.60
CA VAL A 114 6.68 -14.88 3.11
C VAL A 114 6.96 -16.30 3.66
N GLU A 115 8.07 -16.94 3.29
CA GLU A 115 8.54 -18.17 3.95
C GLU A 115 9.01 -17.95 5.40
N LEU A 116 9.65 -16.81 5.68
CA LEU A 116 10.05 -16.41 7.04
C LEU A 116 8.81 -16.17 7.93
N LEU A 117 7.72 -15.70 7.33
CA LEU A 117 6.39 -15.61 7.94
C LEU A 117 5.91 -16.99 8.42
N GLY A 118 6.01 -18.02 7.57
CA GLY A 118 5.69 -19.41 7.93
C GLY A 118 6.59 -19.97 9.04
N GLU A 119 7.89 -19.66 9.01
CA GLU A 119 8.83 -20.08 10.06
C GLU A 119 8.59 -19.41 11.41
N ARG A 120 8.36 -18.09 11.42
CA ARG A 120 8.06 -17.32 12.63
C ARG A 120 6.73 -17.73 13.25
N TRP A 121 5.72 -18.01 12.42
CA TRP A 121 4.42 -18.52 12.87
C TRP A 121 4.54 -19.92 13.50
N ARG A 122 5.39 -20.79 12.94
CA ARG A 122 5.72 -22.10 13.53
C ARG A 122 6.48 -21.97 14.87
N ARG A 123 7.49 -21.10 14.95
CA ARG A 123 8.26 -20.86 16.18
C ARG A 123 7.42 -20.23 17.30
N GLY A 124 6.47 -19.35 16.96
CA GLY A 124 5.55 -18.73 17.92
C GLY A 124 4.59 -19.74 18.58
N ARG A 125 4.14 -20.77 17.85
CA ARG A 125 3.35 -21.88 18.43
C ARG A 125 4.18 -22.79 19.34
N ALA A 126 5.42 -23.09 18.98
CA ALA A 126 6.30 -23.94 19.79
C ALA A 126 6.60 -23.32 21.17
N LYS A 127 6.77 -21.99 21.26
CA LYS A 127 6.97 -21.29 22.54
C LYS A 127 5.73 -21.28 23.44
N ARG A 128 4.51 -21.41 22.88
CA ARG A 128 3.26 -21.51 23.66
C ARG A 128 2.97 -22.90 24.21
N PHE A 129 3.65 -23.95 23.72
CA PHE A 129 3.48 -25.33 24.19
C PHE A 129 4.51 -25.77 25.25
N LEU A 130 5.53 -24.95 25.55
CA LEU A 130 6.59 -25.24 26.52
C LEU A 130 6.49 -24.39 27.82
N GLN A 131 5.36 -23.70 28.03
CA GLN A 131 5.06 -22.96 29.26
C GLN A 131 3.70 -23.34 29.88
N LEU A 132 3.25 -24.57 29.65
CA LEU A 132 2.21 -25.25 30.44
C LEU A 132 2.81 -26.55 30.99
#